data_AF-A0A9Q9IE71-F1
#
_entry.id   AF-A0A9Q9IE71-F1
#
_cell.length_a   1.000
_cell.length_b   1.000
_cell.length_c   1.000
_cell.angle_alpha   90.00
_cell.angle_beta   90.00
_cell.angle_gamma   90.00
#
_symmetry.space_group_name_H-M   'P 1'
#
loop_
_entity.id
_entity.type
_entity.pdbx_description
1 polymer ?
#
loop_
_entity_poly.entity_id
_entity_poly.type
_entity_poly.pdbx_seq_one_letter_code
_entity_poly.pdbx_strand_id
1 'polypeptide(L)'
;MPDVLDNPEPPPWWLRRRTWVVAAAGAVVAGTATVALVAQASGAACAAPAVSSGQATYYAADGGGNCSFDQVANPMVVALGNAEYAAGAACGGYLDVKGPKGTVRVKVTDRCPECAPGHLDLSRQAFAKIGDPVAGIIKVTYSRVVNPPVPGPVTVRVKEGSSRYWLALRLDNTGNPLSTVEIQAGGGWKALSHTDYNYWIAQNGAGTGPFTIRATDTAGRRTTLTGVTLTVGTVQRPGATATSVAPKTPAASRSVTATASATATASGPAVSDSSDAAAGADGPATTAAAQPPKRCG
;
A
#
# COMPACT_ATOMS: atom_id res chain seq x y z
N MET A 1 -32.23 -11.37 77.09
CA MET A 1 -33.34 -11.37 76.12
C MET A 1 -33.27 -10.05 75.35
N PRO A 2 -33.37 -10.03 74.00
CA PRO A 2 -32.87 -11.03 73.05
C PRO A 2 -32.12 -10.39 71.84
N ASP A 3 -31.72 -11.27 70.91
CA ASP A 3 -31.47 -11.17 69.44
C ASP A 3 -30.42 -10.18 68.89
N VAL A 4 -29.26 -10.59 68.34
CA VAL A 4 -28.94 -11.45 67.15
C VAL A 4 -29.46 -10.90 65.83
N LEU A 5 -28.55 -10.41 64.98
CA LEU A 5 -28.51 -10.75 63.54
C LEU A 5 -27.05 -10.69 63.04
N ASP A 6 -26.48 -11.89 62.92
CA ASP A 6 -25.21 -12.22 62.26
C ASP A 6 -25.48 -12.37 60.75
N ASN A 7 -24.65 -11.77 59.90
CA ASN A 7 -24.82 -11.78 58.44
C ASN A 7 -23.58 -12.42 57.80
N PRO A 8 -23.69 -13.55 57.08
CA PRO A 8 -22.51 -14.29 56.62
C PRO A 8 -21.88 -13.71 55.35
N GLU A 9 -20.54 -13.70 55.33
CA GLU A 9 -19.69 -13.35 54.18
C GLU A 9 -19.75 -14.42 53.06
N PRO A 10 -19.57 -14.05 51.77
CA PRO A 10 -19.57 -14.99 50.66
C PRO A 10 -18.23 -15.75 50.48
N PRO A 11 -18.24 -17.03 50.09
CA PRO A 11 -17.03 -17.83 49.88
C PRO A 11 -16.36 -17.59 48.49
N PRO A 12 -15.04 -17.87 48.38
CA PRO A 12 -14.22 -17.54 47.21
C PRO A 12 -14.35 -18.48 45.99
N TRP A 13 -13.83 -17.96 44.88
CA TRP A 13 -14.01 -18.35 43.48
C TRP A 13 -13.07 -19.46 43.00
N TRP A 14 -13.15 -20.69 43.52
CA TRP A 14 -12.41 -21.82 42.90
C TRP A 14 -13.04 -23.20 43.11
N LEU A 15 -14.27 -23.43 42.64
CA LEU A 15 -14.78 -24.81 42.51
C LEU A 15 -15.65 -24.97 41.27
N ARG A 16 -15.03 -25.31 40.12
CA ARG A 16 -15.70 -26.05 39.04
C ARG A 16 -14.75 -27.10 38.47
N ARG A 17 -14.76 -28.28 39.10
CA ARG A 17 -14.31 -29.54 38.50
C ARG A 17 -15.49 -30.10 37.70
N ARG A 18 -15.30 -30.37 36.42
CA ARG A 18 -16.25 -31.15 35.60
C ARG A 18 -15.64 -32.52 35.34
N THR A 19 -16.40 -33.53 35.75
CA THR A 19 -16.15 -34.96 35.65
C THR A 19 -16.28 -35.47 34.22
N TRP A 20 -15.46 -36.48 33.90
CA TRP A 20 -15.52 -37.30 32.69
C TRP A 20 -16.45 -38.50 32.91
N VAL A 21 -17.28 -38.85 31.91
CA VAL A 21 -17.91 -40.17 31.80
C VAL A 21 -17.76 -40.63 30.35
N VAL A 22 -17.31 -41.88 30.20
CA VAL A 22 -17.07 -42.62 28.94
C VAL A 22 -18.08 -43.75 28.84
N ALA A 23 -18.63 -43.99 27.64
CA ALA A 23 -19.06 -45.29 27.09
C ALA A 23 -19.31 -45.08 25.58
N ALA A 24 -18.53 -45.69 24.65
CA ALA A 24 -18.69 -47.02 24.03
C ALA A 24 -20.07 -47.24 23.36
N ALA A 25 -20.26 -47.86 22.19
CA ALA A 25 -19.44 -48.41 21.12
C ALA A 25 -20.39 -48.60 19.90
N GLY A 26 -19.87 -48.67 18.66
CA GLY A 26 -20.67 -49.04 17.49
C GLY A 26 -19.88 -48.98 16.18
N ALA A 27 -19.39 -50.12 15.73
CA ALA A 27 -18.77 -50.33 14.42
C ALA A 27 -19.82 -50.35 13.29
N VAL A 28 -19.44 -50.00 12.06
CA VAL A 28 -19.86 -50.65 10.79
C VAL A 28 -19.19 -49.98 9.57
N VAL A 29 -18.44 -50.83 8.85
CA VAL A 29 -18.24 -50.96 7.38
C VAL A 29 -17.28 -50.03 6.62
N ALA A 30 -16.47 -50.77 5.85
CA ALA A 30 -15.39 -50.41 4.94
C ALA A 30 -15.80 -49.54 3.75
N GLY A 31 -14.84 -48.71 3.33
CA GLY A 31 -14.82 -47.99 2.05
C GLY A 31 -13.59 -47.10 1.97
N THR A 32 -12.41 -47.68 1.67
CA THR A 32 -11.21 -46.89 1.40
C THR A 32 -11.33 -46.23 0.02
N ALA A 33 -12.02 -45.10 -0.04
CA ALA A 33 -11.90 -44.17 -1.15
C ALA A 33 -10.58 -43.41 -0.99
N THR A 34 -9.56 -43.81 -1.74
CA THR A 34 -8.34 -43.03 -1.90
C THR A 34 -8.67 -41.77 -2.68
N VAL A 35 -9.06 -40.71 -1.97
CA VAL A 35 -9.07 -39.37 -2.54
C VAL A 35 -7.61 -38.97 -2.74
N ALA A 36 -7.11 -39.16 -3.95
CA ALA A 36 -5.83 -38.59 -4.37
C ALA A 36 -5.97 -37.07 -4.30
N LEU A 37 -5.53 -36.48 -3.19
CA LEU A 37 -5.41 -35.04 -3.03
C LEU A 37 -4.29 -34.60 -3.97
N VAL A 38 -4.65 -34.23 -5.20
CA VAL A 38 -3.74 -33.50 -6.08
C VAL A 38 -3.48 -32.17 -5.39
N ALA A 39 -2.37 -32.09 -4.66
CA ALA A 39 -1.83 -30.84 -4.18
C ALA A 39 -1.47 -30.02 -5.42
N GLN A 40 -2.44 -29.21 -5.88
CA GLN A 40 -2.15 -28.13 -6.80
C GLN A 40 -1.27 -27.17 -6.02
N ALA A 41 0.04 -27.34 -6.18
CA ALA A 41 1.00 -26.31 -5.86
C ALA A 41 0.65 -25.11 -6.75
N SER A 42 -0.22 -24.25 -6.24
CA SER A 42 -0.38 -22.89 -6.70
C SER A 42 0.94 -22.19 -6.39
N GLY A 43 1.92 -22.41 -7.26
CA GLY A 43 3.06 -21.51 -7.35
C GLY A 43 2.47 -20.11 -7.42
N ALA A 44 2.87 -19.24 -6.49
CA ALA A 44 2.48 -17.85 -6.51
C ALA A 44 2.87 -17.31 -7.89
N ALA A 45 1.89 -17.18 -8.79
CA ALA A 45 2.10 -16.48 -10.03
C ALA A 45 2.53 -15.07 -9.61
N CYS A 46 3.76 -14.69 -9.94
CA CYS A 46 4.18 -13.31 -9.81
C CYS A 46 3.21 -12.50 -10.65
N ALA A 47 2.24 -11.85 -10.01
CA ALA A 47 1.34 -10.95 -10.70
C ALA A 47 2.23 -9.91 -11.38
N ALA A 48 2.19 -9.87 -12.72
CA ALA A 48 2.85 -8.81 -13.46
C ALA A 48 2.33 -7.47 -12.91
N PRO A 49 3.20 -6.46 -12.75
CA PRO A 49 2.75 -5.17 -12.24
C PRO A 49 1.64 -4.64 -13.14
N ALA A 50 0.56 -4.16 -12.51
CA ALA A 50 -0.57 -3.60 -13.25
C ALA A 50 -0.07 -2.48 -14.16
N VAL A 51 -0.43 -2.57 -15.45
CA VAL A 51 -0.08 -1.57 -16.46
C VAL A 51 -1.28 -0.65 -16.64
N SER A 52 -1.05 0.64 -16.40
CA SER A 52 -2.01 1.70 -16.65
C SER A 52 -1.77 2.31 -18.03
N SER A 53 -2.85 2.79 -18.66
CA SER A 53 -2.78 3.60 -19.88
C SER A 53 -3.15 5.04 -19.54
N GLY A 54 -2.57 5.99 -20.26
CA GLY A 54 -2.80 7.40 -20.00
C GLY A 54 -2.11 8.31 -20.98
N GLN A 55 -1.81 9.52 -20.52
CA GLN A 55 -1.10 10.54 -21.28
C GLN A 55 0.04 11.13 -20.45
N ALA A 56 1.03 11.68 -21.14
CA ALA A 56 2.10 12.42 -20.50
C ALA A 56 2.22 13.82 -21.10
N THR A 57 2.44 14.81 -20.24
CA THR A 57 2.97 16.15 -20.57
C THR A 57 4.35 16.30 -19.95
N TYR A 58 4.91 17.52 -19.98
CA TYR A 58 6.14 17.81 -19.27
C TYR A 58 6.18 19.21 -18.65
N TYR A 59 7.00 19.35 -17.61
CA TYR A 59 7.28 20.60 -16.92
C TYR A 59 8.78 20.81 -16.65
N ALA A 60 9.12 22.02 -16.22
CA ALA A 60 10.47 22.36 -15.78
C ALA A 60 10.72 21.85 -14.35
N ALA A 61 10.96 20.55 -14.22
CA ALA A 61 11.25 19.90 -12.94
C ALA A 61 12.69 20.15 -12.48
N ASP A 62 12.87 20.34 -11.18
CA ASP A 62 14.17 20.40 -10.48
C ASP A 62 14.45 19.13 -9.63
N GLY A 63 13.47 18.23 -9.50
CA GLY A 63 13.54 17.00 -8.74
C GLY A 63 13.11 17.10 -7.27
N GLY A 64 12.85 18.30 -6.75
CA GLY A 64 12.44 18.49 -5.36
C GLY A 64 10.95 18.22 -5.17
N GLY A 65 10.12 19.01 -5.87
CA GLY A 65 8.66 18.89 -5.93
C GLY A 65 7.95 18.88 -4.58
N ASN A 66 6.65 18.55 -4.61
CA ASN A 66 5.82 18.44 -3.41
C ASN A 66 6.30 17.33 -2.45
N CYS A 67 7.02 16.31 -2.92
CA CYS A 67 7.66 15.32 -2.05
C CYS A 67 8.87 15.86 -1.27
N SER A 68 9.16 17.16 -1.40
CA SER A 68 10.19 17.88 -0.68
C SER A 68 11.57 17.24 -0.79
N PHE A 69 11.92 16.61 -1.92
CA PHE A 69 13.26 16.06 -2.15
C PHE A 69 14.29 17.18 -2.41
N ASP A 70 15.57 16.83 -2.47
CA ASP A 70 16.61 17.79 -2.83
C ASP A 70 16.64 17.96 -4.35
N GLN A 71 16.92 19.18 -4.80
CA GLN A 71 17.04 19.49 -6.22
C GLN A 71 18.25 18.79 -6.83
N VAL A 72 18.10 18.29 -8.05
CA VAL A 72 19.17 17.64 -8.81
C VAL A 72 19.20 18.15 -10.24
N ALA A 73 20.39 18.20 -10.84
CA ALA A 73 20.52 18.53 -12.25
C ALA A 73 19.95 17.40 -13.12
N ASN A 74 19.17 17.78 -14.14
CA ASN A 74 18.59 16.85 -15.11
C ASN A 74 17.78 15.70 -14.48
N PRO A 75 16.77 16.01 -13.66
CA PRO A 75 16.02 15.00 -12.94
C PRO A 75 15.24 14.10 -13.91
N MET A 76 15.22 12.79 -13.65
CA MET A 76 14.33 11.83 -14.32
C MET A 76 13.14 11.58 -13.40
N VAL A 77 12.20 12.53 -13.40
CA VAL A 77 11.10 12.58 -12.42
C VAL A 77 9.74 12.78 -13.07
N VAL A 78 8.70 12.54 -12.26
CA VAL A 78 7.29 12.69 -12.61
C VAL A 78 6.50 13.32 -11.45
N ALA A 79 5.57 14.21 -11.82
CA ALA A 79 4.48 14.66 -10.98
C ALA A 79 3.21 13.85 -11.28
N LEU A 80 2.48 13.46 -10.22
CA LEU A 80 1.24 12.67 -10.34
C LEU A 80 0.01 13.50 -9.99
N GLY A 81 -1.12 13.17 -10.63
CA GLY A 81 -2.44 13.67 -10.22
C GLY A 81 -2.80 13.31 -8.78
N ASN A 82 -3.75 14.03 -8.17
CA ASN A 82 -4.08 13.90 -6.74
C ASN A 82 -4.36 12.45 -6.29
N ALA A 83 -5.11 11.70 -7.10
CA ALA A 83 -5.49 10.32 -6.79
C ALA A 83 -4.26 9.38 -6.73
N GLU A 84 -3.35 9.51 -7.69
CA GLU A 84 -2.15 8.67 -7.80
C GLU A 84 -1.02 9.15 -6.88
N TYR A 85 -0.94 10.45 -6.60
CA TYR A 85 -0.05 11.02 -5.59
C TYR A 85 -0.39 10.52 -4.17
N ALA A 86 -1.68 10.26 -3.93
CA ALA A 86 -2.20 9.64 -2.72
C ALA A 86 -1.70 10.32 -1.43
N ALA A 87 -1.83 11.66 -1.38
CA ALA A 87 -1.39 12.48 -0.26
C ALA A 87 0.06 12.18 0.19
N GLY A 88 0.98 12.03 -0.77
CA GLY A 88 2.41 11.80 -0.51
C GLY A 88 2.80 10.34 -0.44
N ALA A 89 1.84 9.40 -0.36
CA ALA A 89 2.12 7.97 -0.25
C ALA A 89 2.88 7.40 -1.46
N ALA A 90 2.81 8.05 -2.64
CA ALA A 90 3.56 7.65 -3.83
C ALA A 90 5.02 8.16 -3.85
N CYS A 91 5.37 9.11 -2.99
CA CYS A 91 6.69 9.76 -3.00
C CYS A 91 7.84 8.76 -2.85
N GLY A 92 8.90 8.98 -3.64
CA GLY A 92 10.08 8.12 -3.66
C GLY A 92 9.88 6.80 -4.41
N GLY A 93 8.68 6.54 -4.92
CA GLY A 93 8.41 5.45 -5.85
C GLY A 93 8.92 5.70 -7.25
N TYR A 94 8.88 4.64 -8.06
CA TYR A 94 9.34 4.67 -9.42
C TYR A 94 8.28 4.12 -10.36
N LEU A 95 8.18 4.74 -11.54
CA LEU A 95 7.37 4.28 -12.65
C LEU A 95 8.28 3.97 -13.84
N ASP A 96 8.00 2.88 -14.54
CA ASP A 96 8.48 2.67 -15.90
C ASP A 96 7.37 3.17 -16.84
N VAL A 97 7.69 4.21 -17.62
CA VAL A 97 6.76 4.90 -18.52
C VAL A 97 7.19 4.65 -19.96
N LYS A 98 6.30 4.07 -20.75
CA LYS A 98 6.51 3.77 -22.17
C LYS A 98 5.70 4.74 -23.03
N GLY A 99 6.39 5.47 -23.90
CA GLY A 99 5.81 6.33 -24.92
C GLY A 99 6.24 5.91 -26.33
N PRO A 100 5.93 6.72 -27.37
CA PRO A 100 6.20 6.39 -28.76
C PRO A 100 7.67 6.10 -29.10
N LYS A 101 8.63 6.75 -28.43
CA LYS A 101 10.07 6.63 -28.72
C LYS A 101 10.81 5.62 -27.85
N GLY A 102 10.17 5.09 -26.80
CA GLY A 102 10.81 4.15 -25.89
C GLY A 102 10.23 4.17 -24.48
N THR A 103 11.00 3.65 -23.54
CA THR A 103 10.65 3.56 -22.12
C THR A 103 11.65 4.32 -21.27
N VAL A 104 11.17 5.03 -20.25
CA VAL A 104 11.99 5.71 -19.26
C VAL A 104 11.54 5.33 -17.85
N ARG A 105 12.50 5.17 -16.94
CA ARG A 105 12.24 5.06 -15.50
C ARG A 105 12.28 6.44 -14.86
N VAL A 106 11.25 6.78 -14.11
CA VAL A 106 11.12 8.08 -13.42
C VAL A 106 10.79 7.89 -11.95
N LYS A 107 11.33 8.78 -11.10
CA LYS A 107 11.00 8.85 -9.68
C LYS A 107 9.81 9.79 -9.46
N VAL A 108 8.88 9.39 -8.61
CA VAL A 108 7.77 10.24 -8.15
C VAL A 108 8.31 11.24 -7.13
N THR A 109 8.35 12.51 -7.51
CA THR A 109 8.86 13.60 -6.65
C THR A 109 7.85 14.72 -6.44
N ASP A 110 6.72 14.70 -7.14
CA ASP A 110 5.86 15.86 -7.19
C ASP A 110 4.37 15.52 -7.38
N ARG A 111 3.53 16.52 -7.17
CA ARG A 111 2.08 16.49 -7.36
C ARG A 111 1.71 17.47 -8.46
N CYS A 112 0.87 17.03 -9.40
CA CYS A 112 0.21 17.86 -10.40
C CYS A 112 -1.27 17.98 -10.03
N PRO A 113 -1.70 19.03 -9.30
CA PRO A 113 -3.07 19.14 -8.79
C PRO A 113 -4.15 19.15 -9.87
N GLU A 114 -3.83 19.65 -11.06
CA GLU A 114 -4.70 19.75 -12.23
C GLU A 114 -4.74 18.47 -13.08
N CYS A 115 -3.80 17.55 -12.89
CA CYS A 115 -3.72 16.32 -13.65
C CYS A 115 -4.84 15.34 -13.23
N ALA A 116 -5.62 14.91 -14.22
CA ALA A 116 -6.58 13.82 -14.05
C ALA A 116 -5.87 12.47 -13.81
N PRO A 117 -6.56 11.45 -13.27
CA PRO A 117 -6.01 10.10 -13.18
C PRO A 117 -5.50 9.59 -14.54
N GLY A 118 -4.30 9.04 -14.59
CA GLY A 118 -3.67 8.61 -15.85
C GLY A 118 -2.88 9.70 -16.58
N HIS A 119 -2.85 10.94 -16.07
CA HIS A 119 -2.03 12.01 -16.63
C HIS A 119 -0.74 12.16 -15.83
N LEU A 120 0.38 11.79 -16.44
CA LEU A 120 1.73 11.96 -15.89
C LEU A 120 2.34 13.29 -16.36
N ASP A 121 2.87 14.10 -15.45
CA ASP A 121 3.62 15.30 -15.86
C ASP A 121 5.12 15.09 -15.62
N LEU A 122 5.84 14.83 -16.71
CA LEU A 122 7.23 14.38 -16.66
C LEU A 122 8.20 15.58 -16.60
N SER A 123 9.38 15.36 -16.05
CA SER A 123 10.52 16.24 -16.37
C SER A 123 10.75 16.31 -17.89
N ARG A 124 11.15 17.48 -18.41
CA ARG A 124 11.53 17.67 -19.83
C ARG A 124 12.50 16.59 -20.34
N GLN A 125 13.47 16.22 -19.51
CA GLN A 125 14.50 15.23 -19.80
C GLN A 125 13.90 13.82 -19.93
N ALA A 126 12.96 13.44 -19.05
CA ALA A 126 12.28 12.16 -19.15
C ALA A 126 11.33 12.10 -20.36
N PHE A 127 10.57 13.17 -20.62
CA PHE A 127 9.67 13.26 -21.75
C PHE A 127 10.40 13.11 -23.09
N ALA A 128 11.52 13.81 -23.27
CA ALA A 128 12.32 13.76 -24.49
C ALA A 128 12.86 12.35 -24.82
N LYS A 129 12.98 11.46 -23.82
CA LYS A 129 13.37 10.06 -24.03
C LYS A 129 12.26 9.20 -24.62
N ILE A 130 11.00 9.57 -24.42
CA ILE A 130 9.85 8.74 -24.80
C ILE A 130 8.92 9.39 -25.82
N GLY A 131 9.07 10.70 -26.10
CA GLY A 131 8.26 11.43 -27.06
C GLY A 131 9.00 12.59 -27.71
N ASP A 132 8.36 13.19 -28.70
CA ASP A 132 8.82 14.44 -29.32
C ASP A 132 8.35 15.63 -28.46
N PRO A 133 9.27 16.45 -27.89
CA PRO A 133 8.90 17.62 -27.10
C PRO A 133 7.96 18.59 -27.81
N VAL A 134 7.97 18.65 -29.16
CA VAL A 134 7.08 19.51 -29.96
C VAL A 134 5.63 19.06 -29.87
N ALA A 135 5.37 17.75 -29.68
CA ALA A 135 4.01 17.24 -29.56
C ALA A 135 3.29 17.76 -28.30
N GLY A 136 4.04 18.17 -27.27
CA GLY A 136 3.53 18.68 -25.99
C GLY A 136 2.87 17.63 -25.10
N ILE A 137 2.09 16.73 -25.70
CA ILE A 137 1.37 15.65 -25.05
C ILE A 137 1.50 14.35 -25.87
N ILE A 138 1.67 13.22 -25.19
CA ILE A 138 1.80 11.91 -25.83
C ILE A 138 0.97 10.86 -25.08
N LYS A 139 0.49 9.84 -25.81
CA LYS A 139 -0.09 8.65 -25.19
C LYS A 139 1.01 7.80 -24.57
N VAL A 140 0.77 7.30 -23.36
CA VAL A 140 1.71 6.45 -22.64
C VAL A 140 1.03 5.25 -21.99
N THR A 141 1.83 4.24 -21.70
CA THR A 141 1.50 3.22 -20.71
C THR A 141 2.54 3.25 -19.61
N TYR A 142 2.16 2.99 -18.36
CA TYR A 142 3.10 3.03 -17.26
C TYR A 142 2.76 1.97 -16.20
N SER A 143 3.77 1.58 -15.44
CA SER A 143 3.64 0.62 -14.35
C SER A 143 4.55 0.99 -13.20
N ARG A 144 4.13 0.65 -11.98
CA ARG A 144 4.94 0.84 -10.78
C ARG A 144 6.09 -0.16 -10.78
N VAL A 145 7.31 0.34 -10.53
CA VAL A 145 8.49 -0.50 -10.35
C VAL A 145 8.57 -0.97 -8.91
N VAL A 146 8.73 -2.27 -8.69
CA VAL A 146 8.90 -2.88 -7.37
C VAL A 146 10.37 -3.21 -7.18
N ASN A 147 10.94 -2.83 -6.03
CA ASN A 147 12.34 -3.07 -5.69
C ASN A 147 13.33 -2.56 -6.76
N PRO A 148 13.22 -1.30 -7.24
CA PRO A 148 14.18 -0.77 -8.20
C PRO A 148 15.59 -0.69 -7.57
N PRO A 149 16.66 -0.82 -8.38
CA PRO A 149 17.98 -0.43 -7.94
C PRO A 149 17.98 1.06 -7.56
N VAL A 150 18.59 1.39 -6.43
CA VAL A 150 18.73 2.77 -5.92
C VAL A 150 20.21 3.19 -5.93
N PRO A 151 20.52 4.49 -6.07
CA PRO A 151 21.89 4.97 -6.26
C PRO A 151 22.77 4.89 -5.01
N GLY A 152 22.21 4.54 -3.85
CA GLY A 152 22.95 4.45 -2.60
C GLY A 152 22.08 3.95 -1.45
N PRO A 153 22.62 3.95 -0.22
CA PRO A 153 21.86 3.55 0.95
C PRO A 153 20.69 4.52 1.21
N VAL A 154 19.75 4.06 2.04
CA VAL A 154 18.66 4.90 2.56
C VAL A 154 19.25 6.14 3.22
N THR A 155 18.67 7.30 2.90
CA THR A 155 19.04 8.57 3.54
C THR A 155 17.89 9.11 4.35
N VAL A 156 18.22 9.92 5.36
CA VAL A 156 17.25 10.59 6.21
C VAL A 156 17.62 12.07 6.29
N ARG A 157 16.66 12.95 6.02
CA ARG A 157 16.78 14.39 6.28
C ARG A 157 15.88 14.77 7.43
N VAL A 158 16.44 15.44 8.43
CA VAL A 158 15.67 16.02 9.54
C VAL A 158 15.18 17.40 9.10
N LYS A 159 13.88 17.65 9.17
CA LYS A 159 13.28 18.92 8.73
C LYS A 159 13.75 20.08 9.60
N GLU A 160 13.93 21.24 8.97
CA GLU A 160 14.03 22.52 9.65
C GLU A 160 12.81 22.73 10.57
N GLY A 161 13.08 23.21 11.79
CA GLY A 161 12.08 23.30 12.87
C GLY A 161 11.97 22.06 13.76
N SER A 162 12.67 20.96 13.42
CA SER A 162 12.74 19.80 14.32
C SER A 162 13.53 20.10 15.59
N SER A 163 13.07 19.53 16.69
CA SER A 163 13.63 19.62 18.02
C SER A 163 13.36 18.32 18.79
N ARG A 164 13.78 18.26 20.06
CA ARG A 164 13.41 17.14 20.95
C ARG A 164 11.90 17.02 21.21
N TYR A 165 11.14 18.09 20.98
CA TYR A 165 9.70 18.19 21.27
C TYR A 165 8.82 17.98 20.03
N TRP A 166 9.38 18.11 18.83
CA TRP A 166 8.69 17.88 17.56
C TRP A 166 9.71 17.47 16.52
N LEU A 167 9.48 16.38 15.80
CA LEU A 167 10.46 15.83 14.86
C LEU A 167 9.78 15.48 13.53
N ALA A 168 10.36 15.91 12.42
CA ALA A 168 9.94 15.50 11.09
C ALA A 168 11.11 14.94 10.29
N LEU A 169 10.89 13.78 9.67
CA LEU A 169 11.90 13.01 8.95
C LEU A 169 11.47 12.76 7.51
N ARG A 170 12.32 13.07 6.53
CA ARG A 170 12.14 12.68 5.12
C ARG A 170 13.10 11.54 4.81
N LEU A 171 12.57 10.41 4.36
CA LEU A 171 13.38 9.27 3.92
C LEU A 171 13.51 9.31 2.40
N ASP A 172 14.68 8.90 1.90
CA ASP A 172 14.93 8.73 0.46
C ASP A 172 15.79 7.48 0.19
N ASN A 173 15.93 7.09 -1.07
CA ASN A 173 16.60 5.87 -1.53
C ASN A 173 15.99 4.58 -0.92
N THR A 174 14.69 4.59 -0.65
CA THR A 174 13.95 3.43 -0.10
C THR A 174 13.56 2.41 -1.18
N GLY A 175 13.66 2.80 -2.45
CA GLY A 175 13.31 2.02 -3.63
C GLY A 175 11.80 1.92 -3.85
N ASN A 176 11.07 1.43 -2.86
CA ASN A 176 9.61 1.44 -2.83
C ASN A 176 9.10 2.60 -1.96
N PRO A 177 7.89 3.13 -2.21
CA PRO A 177 7.20 3.99 -1.27
C PRO A 177 7.02 3.31 0.07
N LEU A 178 7.01 4.13 1.11
CA LEU A 178 6.88 3.69 2.49
C LEU A 178 5.41 3.58 2.87
N SER A 179 5.05 2.49 3.54
CA SER A 179 3.73 2.29 4.14
C SER A 179 3.70 2.78 5.59
N THR A 180 4.77 2.54 6.35
CA THR A 180 4.89 3.03 7.73
C THR A 180 6.32 3.47 8.05
N VAL A 181 6.43 4.47 8.91
CA VAL A 181 7.67 4.82 9.59
C VAL A 181 7.40 4.92 11.08
N GLU A 182 8.26 4.29 11.86
CA GLU A 182 8.17 4.25 13.32
C GLU A 182 9.51 4.69 13.91
N ILE A 183 9.47 5.30 15.09
CA ILE A 183 10.66 5.70 15.84
C ILE A 183 10.70 5.00 17.19
N GLN A 184 11.89 4.59 17.63
CA GLN A 184 12.08 4.01 18.96
C GLN A 184 12.11 5.13 20.01
N ALA A 185 11.10 5.17 20.88
CA ALA A 185 10.98 6.16 21.95
C ALA A 185 10.20 5.57 23.14
N GLY A 186 10.55 5.97 24.37
CA GLY A 186 9.83 5.55 25.58
C GLY A 186 9.77 4.03 25.79
N GLY A 187 10.79 3.29 25.35
CA GLY A 187 10.84 1.82 25.46
C GLY A 187 10.08 1.06 24.37
N GLY A 188 9.46 1.73 23.39
CA GLY A 188 8.68 1.10 22.34
C GLY A 188 8.84 1.74 20.96
N TRP A 189 8.11 1.20 19.98
CA TRP A 189 8.00 1.75 18.64
C TRP A 189 6.76 2.65 18.56
N LYS A 190 6.96 3.90 18.14
CA LYS A 190 5.89 4.86 17.92
C LYS A 190 5.75 5.15 16.44
N ALA A 191 4.56 4.92 15.88
CA ALA A 191 4.26 5.27 14.50
C ALA A 191 4.30 6.80 14.29
N LEU A 192 4.86 7.21 13.15
CA LEU A 192 4.92 8.60 12.71
C LEU A 192 3.75 8.88 11.75
N SER A 193 3.25 10.12 11.77
CA SER A 193 2.22 10.57 10.83
C SER A 193 2.86 11.01 9.52
N HIS A 194 2.41 10.47 8.39
CA HIS A 194 2.88 10.88 7.07
C HIS A 194 2.17 12.15 6.61
N THR A 195 2.92 13.08 6.03
CA THR A 195 2.37 14.31 5.45
C THR A 195 2.27 14.23 3.94
N ASP A 196 1.42 15.08 3.37
CA ASP A 196 1.28 15.22 1.93
C ASP A 196 2.51 15.82 1.24
N TYR A 197 3.49 16.31 2.01
CA TYR A 197 4.79 16.78 1.54
C TYR A 197 5.95 15.82 1.89
N ASN A 198 5.64 14.55 2.15
CA ASN A 198 6.58 13.44 2.34
C ASN A 198 7.51 13.51 3.58
N TYR A 199 7.03 14.13 4.65
CA TYR A 199 7.67 14.01 5.96
C TYR A 199 6.88 13.09 6.87
N TRP A 200 7.61 12.42 7.76
CA TRP A 200 7.07 11.57 8.81
C TRP A 200 7.25 12.27 10.15
N ILE A 201 6.13 12.63 10.80
CA ILE A 201 6.10 13.50 11.98
C ILE A 201 5.91 12.70 13.26
N ALA A 202 6.80 12.94 14.23
CA ALA A 202 6.56 12.66 15.64
C ALA A 202 6.06 13.94 16.33
N GLN A 203 4.73 14.08 16.48
CA GLN A 203 4.10 15.30 17.01
C GLN A 203 4.61 15.69 18.40
N ASN A 204 4.88 14.70 19.26
CA ASN A 204 5.39 14.94 20.63
C ASN A 204 6.91 14.74 20.73
N GLY A 205 7.60 14.80 19.59
CA GLY A 205 9.05 14.58 19.50
C GLY A 205 9.47 13.15 19.81
N ALA A 206 10.80 12.96 19.85
CA ALA A 206 11.46 11.69 20.17
C ALA A 206 12.69 11.86 21.07
N GLY A 207 12.83 13.02 21.73
CA GLY A 207 14.01 13.34 22.53
C GLY A 207 15.19 13.85 21.69
N THR A 208 16.39 13.81 22.27
CA THR A 208 17.61 14.37 21.67
C THR A 208 18.29 13.46 20.66
N GLY A 209 17.85 12.21 20.54
CA GLY A 209 18.51 11.18 19.75
C GLY A 209 19.81 10.65 20.38
N PRO A 210 20.63 9.89 19.64
CA PRO A 210 20.37 9.46 18.25
C PRO A 210 19.12 8.56 18.15
N PHE A 211 18.42 8.67 17.03
CA PHE A 211 17.18 7.97 16.78
C PHE A 211 17.43 6.63 16.10
N THR A 212 16.62 5.65 16.48
CA THR A 212 16.44 4.40 15.74
C THR A 212 15.07 4.45 15.07
N ILE A 213 15.04 4.29 13.76
CA ILE A 213 13.85 4.38 12.92
C ILE A 213 13.59 3.01 12.29
N ARG A 214 12.32 2.66 12.11
CA ARG A 214 11.90 1.47 11.37
C ARG A 214 10.97 1.90 10.24
N ALA A 215 11.42 1.70 9.02
CA ALA A 215 10.66 1.99 7.82
C ALA A 215 10.14 0.67 7.22
N THR A 216 8.84 0.58 6.98
CA THR A 216 8.22 -0.53 6.25
C THR A 216 7.75 0.00 4.90
N ASP A 217 8.11 -0.68 3.82
CA ASP A 217 7.68 -0.29 2.49
C ASP A 217 6.35 -0.95 2.07
N THR A 218 5.79 -0.52 0.95
CA THR A 218 4.53 -1.10 0.44
C THR A 218 4.70 -2.53 -0.10
N ALA A 219 5.93 -3.06 -0.19
CA ALA A 219 6.21 -4.46 -0.51
C ALA A 219 6.37 -5.33 0.76
N GLY A 220 6.20 -4.74 1.96
CA GLY A 220 6.32 -5.42 3.25
C GLY A 220 7.76 -5.58 3.75
N ARG A 221 8.76 -5.01 3.06
CA ARG A 221 10.14 -5.05 3.53
C ARG A 221 10.33 -4.01 4.63
N ARG A 222 10.99 -4.43 5.71
CA ARG A 222 11.25 -3.59 6.86
C ARG A 222 12.74 -3.27 6.94
N THR A 223 13.08 -2.02 7.15
CA THR A 223 14.46 -1.54 7.31
C THR A 223 14.57 -0.78 8.62
N THR A 224 15.51 -1.19 9.47
CA THR A 224 15.85 -0.46 10.69
C THR A 224 17.07 0.42 10.40
N LEU A 225 16.91 1.71 10.66
CA LEU A 225 17.93 2.74 10.51
C LEU A 225 18.40 3.18 11.90
N THR A 226 19.69 3.12 12.18
CA THR A 226 20.28 3.49 13.47
C THR A 226 21.22 4.68 13.33
N GLY A 227 21.27 5.53 14.36
CA GLY A 227 22.25 6.62 14.44
C GLY A 227 21.82 7.91 13.76
N VAL A 228 20.53 8.12 13.53
CA VAL A 228 20.04 9.40 12.99
C VAL A 228 20.11 10.46 14.07
N THR A 229 20.87 11.53 13.88
CA THR A 229 21.02 12.61 14.85
C THR A 229 19.98 13.71 14.64
N LEU A 230 19.71 14.51 15.67
CA LEU A 230 18.90 15.72 15.56
C LEU A 230 19.70 16.86 14.90
N THR A 231 20.12 16.66 13.65
CA THR A 231 20.85 17.65 12.84
C THR A 231 19.95 18.07 11.69
N VAL A 232 19.31 19.24 11.85
CA VAL A 232 18.34 19.78 10.88
C VAL A 232 18.98 20.16 9.56
N GLY A 233 18.20 20.05 8.48
CA GLY A 233 18.57 20.51 7.14
C GLY A 233 19.66 19.70 6.42
N THR A 234 20.25 18.70 7.08
CA THR A 234 21.31 17.88 6.50
C THR A 234 20.83 16.48 6.17
N VAL A 235 21.28 15.95 5.02
CA VAL A 235 21.06 14.57 4.62
C VAL A 235 22.02 13.65 5.36
N GLN A 236 21.48 12.68 6.09
CA GLN A 236 22.22 11.69 6.86
C GLN A 236 22.15 10.31 6.20
N ARG A 237 23.20 9.52 6.38
CA ARG A 237 23.30 8.13 5.90
C ARG A 237 23.43 7.19 7.10
N PRO A 238 22.31 6.85 7.77
CA PRO A 238 22.35 5.99 8.94
C PRO A 238 22.77 4.56 8.61
N GLY A 239 23.22 3.82 9.62
CA GLY A 239 23.40 2.37 9.49
C GLY A 239 22.04 1.72 9.22
N ALA A 240 21.96 0.84 8.22
CA ALA A 240 20.71 0.24 7.77
C ALA A 240 20.78 -1.28 7.84
N THR A 241 19.80 -1.90 8.49
CA THR A 241 19.61 -3.36 8.51
C THR A 241 18.23 -3.69 7.96
N ALA A 242 18.18 -4.47 6.87
CA ALA A 242 16.92 -4.89 6.27
C ALA A 242 16.50 -6.27 6.78
N THR A 243 15.21 -6.42 7.05
CA THR A 243 14.56 -7.72 7.29
C THR A 243 13.38 -7.83 6.34
N SER A 244 13.41 -8.80 5.44
CA SER A 244 12.22 -9.18 4.70
C SER A 244 11.26 -9.90 5.64
N VAL A 245 10.10 -9.31 5.92
CA VAL A 245 9.01 -10.08 6.52
C VAL A 245 8.40 -10.89 5.37
N ALA A 246 8.56 -12.22 5.40
CA ALA A 246 7.84 -13.08 4.46
C ALA A 246 6.34 -12.75 4.55
N PRO A 247 5.62 -12.62 3.42
CA PRO A 247 4.20 -12.30 3.46
C PRO A 247 3.49 -13.35 4.31
N LYS A 248 2.81 -12.89 5.36
CA LYS A 248 1.96 -13.74 6.18
C LYS A 248 0.86 -14.26 5.27
N THR A 249 0.94 -15.52 4.87
CA THR A 249 -0.13 -16.22 4.15
C THR A 249 -1.43 -15.98 4.91
N PRO A 250 -2.47 -15.38 4.29
CA PRO A 250 -3.76 -15.27 4.95
C PRO A 250 -4.25 -16.68 5.22
N ALA A 251 -4.46 -17.01 6.51
CA ALA A 251 -5.17 -18.22 6.88
C ALA A 251 -6.55 -18.17 6.20
N ALA A 252 -6.88 -19.22 5.46
CA ALA A 252 -8.13 -19.32 4.71
C ALA A 252 -9.33 -19.04 5.64
N SER A 253 -10.02 -17.92 5.40
CA SER A 253 -11.30 -17.63 6.03
C SER A 253 -12.32 -18.67 5.57
N ARG A 254 -12.87 -19.43 6.51
CA ARG A 254 -13.95 -20.37 6.26
C ARG A 254 -15.18 -19.60 5.78
N SER A 255 -15.66 -19.91 4.58
CA SER A 255 -16.90 -19.38 4.02
C SER A 255 -18.08 -19.76 4.90
N VAL A 256 -18.86 -18.76 5.35
CA VAL A 256 -20.17 -18.99 5.99
C VAL A 256 -21.23 -18.85 4.90
N THR A 257 -21.94 -19.95 4.62
CA THR A 257 -23.04 -20.01 3.67
C THR A 257 -24.20 -19.15 4.17
N ALA A 258 -24.61 -18.13 3.41
CA ALA A 258 -25.82 -17.37 3.68
C ALA A 258 -27.02 -18.03 2.97
N THR A 259 -27.98 -18.51 3.76
CA THR A 259 -29.28 -19.01 3.31
C THR A 259 -30.22 -17.83 3.04
N ALA A 260 -30.77 -17.78 1.83
CA ALA A 260 -31.80 -16.81 1.43
C ALA A 260 -33.16 -17.21 2.03
N SER A 261 -33.90 -16.24 2.57
CA SER A 261 -35.34 -16.35 2.85
C SER A 261 -36.07 -15.17 2.22
N ALA A 262 -37.01 -15.51 1.34
CA ALA A 262 -37.93 -14.59 0.69
C ALA A 262 -39.14 -14.30 1.59
N THR A 263 -39.70 -13.09 1.52
CA THR A 263 -41.10 -12.84 1.87
C THR A 263 -41.63 -11.67 1.03
N ALA A 264 -42.72 -11.91 0.32
CA ALA A 264 -43.50 -10.95 -0.44
C ALA A 264 -44.62 -10.36 0.44
N THR A 265 -45.07 -9.13 0.16
CA THR A 265 -46.50 -8.70 0.08
C THR A 265 -46.60 -7.26 -0.46
N ALA A 266 -47.62 -7.02 -1.28
CA ALA A 266 -47.88 -5.86 -2.14
C ALA A 266 -48.74 -4.75 -1.49
N SER A 267 -48.73 -3.54 -2.08
CA SER A 267 -49.92 -2.71 -2.43
C SER A 267 -49.50 -1.39 -3.12
N GLY A 268 -50.16 -1.01 -4.23
CA GLY A 268 -49.98 0.25 -4.99
C GLY A 268 -50.88 1.41 -4.49
N PRO A 269 -51.22 2.48 -5.27
CA PRO A 269 -51.05 2.65 -6.72
C PRO A 269 -50.54 4.04 -7.25
N ALA A 270 -50.22 4.04 -8.56
CA ALA A 270 -50.38 5.04 -9.64
C ALA A 270 -49.99 6.54 -9.49
N VAL A 271 -49.16 7.03 -10.42
CA VAL A 271 -49.51 8.08 -11.43
C VAL A 271 -48.52 8.07 -12.61
N SER A 272 -49.07 8.36 -13.78
CA SER A 272 -48.48 8.42 -15.13
C SER A 272 -47.52 9.59 -15.35
N ASP A 273 -46.52 9.44 -16.24
CA ASP A 273 -46.49 10.24 -17.48
C ASP A 273 -45.54 9.64 -18.53
N SER A 274 -45.86 9.90 -19.79
CA SER A 274 -45.23 9.39 -21.01
C SER A 274 -44.25 10.41 -21.60
N SER A 275 -43.17 9.95 -22.23
CA SER A 275 -42.72 10.53 -23.52
C SER A 275 -41.68 9.64 -24.21
N ASP A 276 -41.99 9.38 -25.48
CA ASP A 276 -41.23 8.70 -26.53
C ASP A 276 -39.89 9.37 -26.89
N ALA A 277 -38.90 8.56 -27.30
CA ALA A 277 -38.47 8.44 -28.70
C ALA A 277 -36.98 8.03 -28.87
N ALA A 278 -36.81 6.83 -29.44
CA ALA A 278 -35.89 6.41 -30.51
C ALA A 278 -34.37 6.73 -30.49
N ALA A 279 -33.53 5.68 -30.56
CA ALA A 279 -32.83 5.28 -31.80
C ALA A 279 -31.77 4.16 -31.57
N GLY A 280 -31.77 3.15 -32.46
CA GLY A 280 -30.53 2.54 -32.97
C GLY A 280 -30.01 1.22 -32.35
N ALA A 281 -30.53 0.09 -32.85
CA ALA A 281 -29.81 -1.19 -32.99
C ALA A 281 -28.83 -1.09 -34.20
N ASP A 282 -27.80 -1.90 -34.49
CA ASP A 282 -27.22 -3.16 -33.99
C ASP A 282 -25.83 -3.30 -34.69
N GLY A 283 -24.85 -4.00 -34.11
CA GLY A 283 -23.60 -4.36 -34.80
C GLY A 283 -22.61 -5.15 -33.93
N PRO A 284 -21.94 -6.22 -34.44
CA PRO A 284 -21.69 -7.43 -33.66
C PRO A 284 -20.37 -7.45 -32.86
N ALA A 285 -20.43 -8.10 -31.70
CA ALA A 285 -19.29 -8.49 -30.89
C ALA A 285 -18.51 -9.65 -31.53
N THR A 286 -17.19 -9.47 -31.68
CA THR A 286 -16.27 -10.55 -32.07
C THR A 286 -15.53 -11.05 -30.84
N THR A 287 -15.76 -12.30 -30.46
CA THR A 287 -15.11 -12.99 -29.34
C THR A 287 -13.71 -13.43 -29.78
N ALA A 288 -12.65 -12.85 -29.22
CA ALA A 288 -11.28 -13.34 -29.37
C ALA A 288 -10.88 -14.15 -28.13
N ALA A 289 -10.60 -15.43 -28.34
CA ALA A 289 -10.20 -16.39 -27.31
C ALA A 289 -8.82 -16.04 -26.71
N ALA A 290 -8.74 -16.04 -25.37
CA ALA A 290 -7.50 -15.85 -24.63
C ALA A 290 -6.66 -17.15 -24.62
N GLN A 291 -5.38 -17.05 -24.98
CA GLN A 291 -4.38 -18.12 -24.80
C GLN A 291 -3.88 -18.18 -23.35
N PRO A 292 -3.55 -19.38 -22.82
CA PRO A 292 -3.07 -19.53 -21.45
C PRO A 292 -1.61 -19.04 -21.28
N PRO A 293 -1.26 -18.45 -20.12
CA PRO A 293 0.09 -17.94 -19.88
C PRO A 293 1.13 -19.07 -19.69
N LYS A 294 2.28 -18.90 -20.34
CA LYS A 294 3.46 -19.77 -20.21
C LYS A 294 4.11 -19.62 -18.83
N ARG A 295 4.61 -20.74 -18.28
CA ARG A 295 5.37 -20.81 -17.04
C ARG A 295 6.80 -20.31 -17.26
N CYS A 296 7.30 -19.44 -16.36
CA CYS A 296 8.70 -19.00 -16.35
C CYS A 296 9.56 -20.03 -15.62
N GLY A 297 10.70 -20.39 -16.23
CA GLY A 297 11.79 -21.16 -15.61
C GLY A 297 12.85 -20.25 -15.00
#